data_AF-A0A9N8DDC4-F1
#
_entry.id   AF-A0A9N8DDC4-F1
#
_cell.length_a   1.000
_cell.length_b   1.000
_cell.length_c   1.000
_cell.angle_alpha   90.00
_cell.angle_beta   90.00
_cell.angle_gamma   90.00
#
_symmetry.space_group_name_H-M   'P 1'
#
loop_
_entity.id
_entity.type
_entity.pdbx_description
1 polymer ?
#
loop_
_entity_poly.entity_id
_entity_poly.type
_entity_poly.pdbx_seq_one_letter_code
_entity_poly.pdbx_strand_id
1 'polypeptide(L)'
;MMMGNNNEARSGTFGAHVLAASFFLGFGVFFLVLDLQRARACLERGESFCKLHVPEKNRALLRRAGLVLFTVSMTGVLLDGVVAFLYLRNFFFQLLHQTLYLSFGFVGFIAYLESKRRLPLDSSRVALAIALLLFHLVMSAHAKMKPGSTDAALHAVMANLCLVHALIYAFSVWNPKSLVAYVMTHALLVVQGVWLVTLGSFECCMDIPLHLVETLFSLELLTVFAAIVVTAITVLPPLEDEDGAAPSEHKNGPNSEEYAQLVPAASVLVDDSV
;
A
#
# COMPACT_ATOMS: atom_id res chain seq x y z
N MET A 1 25.90 1.48 -41.17
CA MET A 1 25.55 1.21 -39.76
C MET A 1 24.10 0.74 -39.75
N MET A 2 23.88 -0.57 -39.84
CA MET A 2 22.52 -1.11 -39.78
C MET A 2 22.06 -1.02 -38.34
N MET A 3 21.04 -0.21 -38.06
CA MET A 3 20.28 -0.33 -36.81
C MET A 3 19.59 -1.69 -36.88
N GLY A 4 20.23 -2.70 -36.29
CA GLY A 4 19.63 -4.00 -36.07
C GLY A 4 18.32 -3.79 -35.35
N ASN A 5 17.26 -4.35 -35.91
CA ASN A 5 15.91 -4.30 -35.36
C ASN A 5 15.92 -5.16 -34.08
N ASN A 6 16.44 -4.60 -32.98
CA ASN A 6 16.51 -5.18 -31.66
C ASN A 6 15.13 -5.14 -30.99
N ASN A 7 14.12 -5.69 -31.67
CA ASN A 7 12.89 -6.09 -31.01
C ASN A 7 13.24 -7.31 -30.14
N GLU A 8 13.92 -7.06 -29.02
CA GLU A 8 14.01 -8.02 -27.92
C GLU A 8 12.58 -8.49 -27.65
N ALA A 9 12.37 -9.80 -27.71
CA ALA A 9 11.04 -10.40 -27.69
C ALA A 9 10.28 -9.97 -26.43
N ARG A 10 9.36 -9.03 -26.58
CA ARG A 10 8.44 -8.60 -25.51
C ARG A 10 7.56 -9.79 -25.14
N SER A 11 7.41 -10.04 -23.84
CA SER A 11 6.80 -11.28 -23.33
C SER A 11 5.50 -11.05 -22.55
N GLY A 12 5.19 -9.80 -22.21
CA GLY A 12 4.01 -9.41 -21.46
C GLY A 12 2.89 -8.83 -22.33
N THR A 13 1.79 -8.43 -21.66
CA THR A 13 0.70 -7.69 -22.30
C THR A 13 0.40 -6.40 -21.54
N PHE A 14 0.09 -5.32 -22.25
CA PHE A 14 -0.33 -4.05 -21.64
C PHE A 14 -1.57 -4.21 -20.76
N GLY A 15 -2.54 -5.01 -21.21
CA GLY A 15 -3.80 -5.23 -20.49
C GLY A 15 -3.60 -5.79 -19.08
N ALA A 16 -2.71 -6.78 -18.91
CA ALA A 16 -2.42 -7.35 -17.60
C ALA A 16 -1.80 -6.31 -16.64
N HIS A 17 -0.84 -5.53 -17.13
CA HIS A 17 -0.17 -4.50 -16.34
C HIS A 17 -1.11 -3.36 -15.96
N VAL A 18 -1.95 -2.88 -16.89
CA VAL A 18 -2.90 -1.80 -16.62
C VAL A 18 -4.00 -2.22 -15.66
N LEU A 19 -4.45 -3.47 -15.74
CA LEU A 19 -5.42 -4.00 -14.78
C LEU A 19 -4.84 -3.94 -13.36
N ALA A 20 -3.62 -4.44 -13.17
CA ALA A 20 -2.92 -4.32 -11.89
C ALA A 20 -2.70 -2.85 -11.50
N ALA A 21 -2.25 -2.00 -12.43
CA ALA A 21 -2.02 -0.57 -12.20
C ALA A 21 -3.26 0.13 -11.66
N SER A 22 -4.43 -0.14 -12.26
CA SER A 22 -5.70 0.47 -11.87
C SER A 22 -6.07 0.16 -10.42
N PHE A 23 -5.70 -1.04 -9.94
CA PHE A 23 -5.91 -1.43 -8.56
C PHE A 23 -5.00 -0.64 -7.61
N PHE A 24 -3.68 -0.64 -7.87
CA PHE A 24 -2.70 0.05 -7.04
C PHE A 24 -2.92 1.58 -7.02
N LEU A 25 -3.17 2.19 -8.18
CA LEU A 25 -3.52 3.60 -8.31
C LEU A 25 -4.83 3.91 -7.58
N GLY A 26 -5.89 3.13 -7.84
CA GLY A 26 -7.20 3.37 -7.27
C GLY A 26 -7.19 3.31 -5.74
N PHE A 27 -6.61 2.25 -5.17
CA PHE A 27 -6.46 2.12 -3.72
C PHE A 27 -5.51 3.17 -3.15
N GLY A 28 -4.34 3.37 -3.76
CA GLY A 28 -3.35 4.34 -3.30
C GLY A 28 -3.91 5.76 -3.22
N VAL A 29 -4.52 6.23 -4.31
CA VAL A 29 -5.11 7.59 -4.38
C VAL A 29 -6.28 7.71 -3.41
N PHE A 30 -7.19 6.73 -3.34
CA PHE A 30 -8.34 6.76 -2.44
C PHE A 30 -7.92 6.89 -0.97
N PHE A 31 -7.00 6.04 -0.51
CA PHE A 31 -6.54 6.07 0.88
C PHE A 31 -5.68 7.30 1.17
N LEU A 32 -4.87 7.77 0.22
CA LEU A 32 -4.09 8.98 0.40
C LEU A 32 -4.95 10.23 0.55
N VAL A 33 -6.00 10.38 -0.27
CA VAL A 33 -6.97 11.47 -0.14
C VAL A 33 -7.70 11.39 1.20
N LEU A 34 -8.10 10.18 1.62
CA LEU A 34 -8.73 9.96 2.92
C LEU A 34 -7.81 10.34 4.08
N ASP A 35 -6.51 10.03 3.99
CA ASP A 35 -5.51 10.38 5.00
C ASP A 35 -5.33 11.89 5.11
N LEU A 36 -5.26 12.60 3.98
CA LEU A 36 -5.14 14.06 3.98
C LEU A 36 -6.40 14.73 4.59
N GLN A 37 -7.59 14.23 4.26
CA GLN A 37 -8.84 14.72 4.85
C GLN A 37 -8.88 14.47 6.38
N ARG A 38 -8.44 13.29 6.82
CA ARG A 38 -8.36 12.95 8.24
C ARG A 38 -7.30 13.78 8.96
N ALA A 39 -6.13 13.98 8.36
CA ALA A 39 -5.06 14.81 8.89
C ALA A 39 -5.53 16.25 9.09
N ARG A 40 -6.21 16.83 8.10
CA ARG A 40 -6.85 18.14 8.22
C ARG A 40 -7.81 18.20 9.42
N ALA A 41 -8.74 17.24 9.51
CA ALA A 41 -9.72 17.22 10.60
C ALA A 41 -9.07 17.03 11.98
N CYS A 42 -7.95 16.32 12.06
CA CYS A 42 -7.16 16.17 13.28
C CYS A 42 -6.51 17.49 13.69
N LEU A 43 -5.90 18.21 12.74
CA LEU A 43 -5.28 19.53 12.96
C LEU A 43 -6.31 20.54 13.46
N GLU A 44 -7.47 20.62 12.80
CA GLU A 44 -8.57 21.51 13.19
C GLU A 44 -9.11 21.24 14.61
N ARG A 45 -8.92 20.03 15.14
CA ARG A 45 -9.38 19.62 16.48
C ARG A 45 -8.28 19.57 17.54
N GLY A 46 -7.02 19.78 17.17
CA GLY A 46 -5.88 19.56 18.05
C GLY A 46 -5.72 18.10 18.52
N GLU A 47 -6.21 17.13 17.74
CA GLU A 47 -6.15 15.71 18.09
C GLU A 47 -5.04 14.98 17.32
N SER A 48 -4.44 13.95 17.92
CA SER A 48 -3.44 13.13 17.25
C SER A 48 -4.08 12.20 16.21
N PHE A 49 -3.63 12.29 14.94
CA PHE A 49 -4.04 11.40 13.86
C PHE A 49 -3.92 9.93 14.23
N CYS A 50 -2.77 9.52 14.74
CA CYS A 50 -2.48 8.14 15.10
C CYS A 50 -3.45 7.64 16.18
N LYS A 51 -3.77 8.49 17.18
CA LYS A 51 -4.73 8.14 18.23
C LYS A 51 -6.12 7.87 17.66
N LEU A 52 -6.55 8.59 16.62
CA LEU A 52 -7.90 8.47 16.07
C LEU A 52 -8.02 7.40 14.99
N HIS A 53 -6.99 7.23 14.15
CA HIS A 53 -7.09 6.52 12.89
C HIS A 53 -6.16 5.29 12.77
N VAL A 54 -5.23 5.08 13.71
CA VAL A 54 -4.28 3.95 13.67
C VAL A 54 -4.38 3.11 14.94
N PRO A 55 -4.73 1.81 14.87
CA PRO A 55 -5.20 1.08 13.68
C PRO A 55 -6.58 1.58 13.20
N GLU A 56 -7.00 1.16 12.00
CA GLU A 56 -8.27 1.59 11.41
C GLU A 56 -9.48 1.16 12.26
N LYS A 57 -10.21 2.12 12.80
CA LYS A 57 -11.36 1.88 13.68
C LYS A 57 -12.68 1.80 12.91
N ASN A 58 -12.73 2.36 11.70
CA ASN A 58 -13.91 2.34 10.85
C ASN A 58 -14.09 0.96 10.21
N ARG A 59 -14.88 0.12 10.88
CA ARG A 59 -15.23 -1.24 10.42
C ARG A 59 -15.89 -1.27 9.05
N ALA A 60 -16.69 -0.26 8.73
CA ALA A 60 -17.40 -0.23 7.45
C ALA A 60 -16.41 -0.03 6.31
N LEU A 61 -15.43 0.85 6.51
CA LEU A 61 -14.33 1.05 5.58
C LEU A 61 -13.49 -0.22 5.44
N LEU A 62 -13.03 -0.79 6.56
CA LEU A 62 -12.19 -2.00 6.56
C LEU A 62 -12.90 -3.18 5.87
N ARG A 63 -14.20 -3.38 6.15
CA ARG A 63 -15.03 -4.40 5.50
C ARG A 63 -15.14 -4.18 4.00
N ARG A 64 -15.44 -2.96 3.56
CA ARG A 64 -15.64 -2.64 2.14
C ARG A 64 -14.34 -2.77 1.36
N ALA A 65 -13.26 -2.16 1.86
CA ALA A 65 -11.94 -2.27 1.26
C ALA A 65 -11.46 -3.73 1.20
N GLY A 66 -11.64 -4.48 2.30
CA GLY A 66 -11.29 -5.90 2.37
C GLY A 66 -12.08 -6.76 1.37
N LEU A 67 -13.39 -6.56 1.24
CA LEU A 67 -14.21 -7.26 0.25
C LEU A 67 -13.81 -6.92 -1.19
N VAL A 68 -13.60 -5.63 -1.50
CA VAL A 68 -13.15 -5.22 -2.85
C VAL A 68 -11.81 -5.86 -3.17
N LEU A 69 -10.83 -5.77 -2.27
CA LEU A 69 -9.51 -6.36 -2.45
C LEU A 69 -9.58 -7.89 -2.62
N PHE A 70 -10.39 -8.58 -1.82
CA PHE A 70 -10.60 -10.01 -1.94
C PHE A 70 -11.23 -10.38 -3.29
N THR A 71 -12.33 -9.73 -3.67
CA THR A 71 -13.07 -10.03 -4.91
C THR A 71 -12.23 -9.77 -6.15
N VAL A 72 -11.54 -8.62 -6.22
CA VAL A 72 -10.68 -8.30 -7.36
C VAL A 72 -9.54 -9.31 -7.47
N SER A 73 -8.90 -9.64 -6.35
CA SER A 73 -7.81 -10.61 -6.33
C SER A 73 -8.26 -12.03 -6.74
N MET A 74 -9.37 -12.52 -6.19
CA MET A 74 -9.91 -13.83 -6.58
C MET A 74 -10.36 -13.87 -8.04
N THR A 75 -10.86 -12.76 -8.56
CA THR A 75 -11.16 -12.64 -10.00
C THR A 75 -9.89 -12.78 -10.82
N GLY A 76 -8.79 -12.14 -10.40
CA GLY A 76 -7.47 -12.33 -11.04
C GLY A 76 -6.99 -13.78 -11.05
N VAL A 77 -7.10 -14.49 -9.92
CA VAL A 77 -6.75 -15.93 -9.84
C VAL A 77 -7.56 -16.75 -10.83
N LEU A 78 -8.87 -16.51 -10.91
CA LEU A 78 -9.76 -17.25 -11.79
C LEU A 78 -9.47 -16.94 -13.27
N LEU A 79 -9.28 -15.66 -13.62
CA LEU A 79 -8.98 -15.26 -14.99
C LEU A 79 -7.67 -15.87 -15.48
N ASP A 80 -6.59 -15.73 -14.73
CA ASP A 80 -5.29 -16.30 -15.10
C ASP A 80 -5.34 -17.83 -15.16
N GLY A 81 -6.02 -18.45 -14.20
CA GLY A 81 -6.17 -19.90 -14.16
C GLY A 81 -7.01 -20.46 -15.31
N VAL A 82 -8.10 -19.78 -15.69
CA VAL A 82 -8.94 -20.16 -16.84
C VAL A 82 -8.15 -19.99 -18.14
N VAL A 83 -7.45 -18.87 -18.33
CA VAL A 83 -6.59 -18.65 -19.51
C VAL A 83 -5.51 -19.73 -19.59
N ALA A 84 -4.80 -19.99 -18.48
CA ALA A 84 -3.77 -21.02 -18.42
C ALA A 84 -4.33 -22.43 -18.72
N PHE A 85 -5.51 -22.75 -18.20
CA PHE A 85 -6.17 -24.03 -18.47
C PHE A 85 -6.59 -24.18 -19.94
N LEU A 86 -7.19 -23.15 -20.53
CA LEU A 86 -7.68 -23.19 -21.91
C LEU A 86 -6.55 -23.30 -22.95
N TYR A 87 -5.45 -22.56 -22.76
CA TYR A 87 -4.36 -22.51 -23.75
C TYR A 87 -3.25 -23.52 -23.49
N LEU A 88 -2.99 -23.86 -22.22
CA LEU A 88 -1.82 -24.66 -21.83
C LEU A 88 -2.18 -25.94 -21.07
N ARG A 89 -3.48 -26.20 -20.89
CA ARG A 89 -4.02 -27.39 -20.18
C ARG A 89 -3.49 -27.55 -18.75
N ASN A 90 -3.01 -26.47 -18.13
CA ASN A 90 -2.53 -26.47 -16.76
C ASN A 90 -2.94 -25.15 -16.08
N PHE A 91 -3.88 -25.25 -15.14
CA PHE A 91 -4.38 -24.09 -14.37
C PHE A 91 -3.25 -23.36 -13.64
N PHE A 92 -2.21 -24.08 -13.19
CA PHE A 92 -1.09 -23.53 -12.43
C PHE A 92 0.10 -23.14 -13.30
N PHE A 93 -0.05 -23.07 -14.63
CA PHE A 93 1.05 -22.63 -15.50
C PHE A 93 1.52 -21.21 -15.13
N GLN A 94 0.59 -20.34 -14.73
CA GLN A 94 0.88 -18.97 -14.28
C GLN A 94 0.93 -18.85 -12.74
N LEU A 95 1.53 -19.83 -12.06
CA LEU A 95 1.57 -19.89 -10.59
C LEU A 95 2.13 -18.62 -9.93
N LEU A 96 3.05 -17.93 -10.60
CA LEU A 96 3.65 -16.68 -10.13
C LEU A 96 2.58 -15.58 -9.96
N HIS A 97 1.74 -15.34 -10.98
CA HIS A 97 0.64 -14.38 -10.91
C HIS A 97 -0.46 -14.83 -9.95
N GLN A 98 -0.78 -16.14 -9.94
CA GLN A 98 -1.76 -16.67 -8.99
C GLN A 98 -1.33 -16.49 -7.54
N THR A 99 -0.05 -16.70 -7.23
CA THR A 99 0.51 -16.49 -5.89
C THR A 99 0.43 -15.01 -5.50
N LEU A 100 0.68 -14.11 -6.46
CA LEU A 100 0.49 -12.68 -6.27
C LEU A 100 -0.97 -12.34 -5.92
N TYR A 101 -1.93 -12.77 -6.73
CA TYR A 101 -3.33 -12.47 -6.46
C TYR A 101 -3.82 -13.14 -5.17
N LEU A 102 -3.40 -14.37 -4.88
CA LEU A 102 -3.78 -15.04 -3.63
C LEU A 102 -3.24 -14.30 -2.40
N SER A 103 -2.02 -13.76 -2.44
CA SER A 103 -1.46 -13.02 -1.30
C SER A 103 -2.28 -11.76 -0.99
N PHE A 104 -2.61 -10.97 -2.01
CA PHE A 104 -3.47 -9.79 -1.88
C PHE A 104 -4.93 -10.14 -1.53
N GLY A 105 -5.45 -11.25 -2.07
CA GLY A 105 -6.75 -11.80 -1.68
C GLY A 105 -6.79 -12.13 -0.19
N PHE A 106 -5.74 -12.76 0.34
CA PHE A 106 -5.63 -13.08 1.76
C PHE A 106 -5.63 -11.83 2.65
N VAL A 107 -4.99 -10.73 2.22
CA VAL A 107 -5.09 -9.43 2.90
C VAL A 107 -6.53 -8.94 2.97
N GLY A 108 -7.26 -9.02 1.85
CA GLY A 108 -8.68 -8.64 1.79
C GLY A 108 -9.56 -9.46 2.73
N PHE A 109 -9.31 -10.77 2.79
CA PHE A 109 -9.99 -11.68 3.70
C PHE A 109 -9.68 -11.37 5.17
N ILE A 110 -8.42 -11.12 5.52
CA ILE A 110 -8.01 -10.71 6.86
C ILE A 110 -8.68 -9.38 7.25
N ALA A 111 -8.71 -8.39 6.38
CA ALA A 111 -9.41 -7.12 6.63
C ALA A 111 -10.91 -7.34 6.87
N TYR A 112 -11.55 -8.23 6.11
CA TYR A 112 -12.95 -8.61 6.34
C TYR A 112 -13.14 -9.24 7.74
N LEU A 113 -12.30 -10.19 8.13
CA LEU A 113 -12.38 -10.83 9.45
C LEU A 113 -12.08 -9.87 10.61
N GLU A 114 -11.09 -8.99 10.45
CA GLU A 114 -10.76 -7.93 11.40
C GLU A 114 -11.95 -6.97 11.58
N SER A 115 -12.66 -6.60 10.50
CA SER A 115 -13.87 -5.77 10.59
C SER A 115 -14.99 -6.40 11.42
N LYS A 116 -15.00 -7.73 11.53
CA LYS A 116 -15.93 -8.54 12.32
C LYS A 116 -15.43 -8.83 13.74
N ARG A 117 -14.28 -8.25 14.15
CA ARG A 117 -13.59 -8.56 15.42
C ARG A 117 -13.24 -10.06 15.58
N ARG A 118 -13.01 -10.77 14.47
CA ARG A 118 -12.56 -12.17 14.51
C ARG A 118 -11.04 -12.29 14.57
N LEU A 119 -10.33 -11.19 14.33
CA LEU A 119 -8.87 -11.09 14.41
C LEU A 119 -8.49 -9.87 15.26
N PRO A 120 -7.27 -9.84 15.82
CA PRO A 120 -6.72 -8.65 16.48
C PRO A 120 -6.74 -7.43 15.56
N LEU A 121 -6.83 -6.25 16.16
CA LEU A 121 -6.68 -5.00 15.41
C LEU A 121 -5.30 -4.95 14.74
N ASP A 122 -5.24 -4.32 13.56
CA ASP A 122 -4.04 -4.16 12.74
C ASP A 122 -3.56 -5.44 12.02
N SER A 123 -4.30 -6.55 12.12
CA SER A 123 -3.96 -7.81 11.43
C SER A 123 -3.86 -7.64 9.91
N SER A 124 -4.75 -6.84 9.31
CA SER A 124 -4.73 -6.54 7.87
C SER A 124 -3.50 -5.76 7.44
N ARG A 125 -3.01 -4.85 8.30
CA ARG A 125 -1.79 -4.07 8.05
C ARG A 125 -0.55 -4.96 8.08
N VAL A 126 -0.47 -5.89 9.05
CA VAL A 126 0.58 -6.92 9.07
C VAL A 126 0.52 -7.79 7.83
N ALA A 127 -0.67 -8.27 7.46
CA ALA A 127 -0.86 -9.11 6.29
C ALA A 127 -0.43 -8.41 4.98
N LEU A 128 -0.75 -7.11 4.84
CA LEU A 128 -0.36 -6.34 3.66
C LEU A 128 1.16 -6.16 3.56
N ALA A 129 1.85 -5.92 4.68
CA ALA A 129 3.32 -5.88 4.70
C ALA A 129 3.93 -7.21 4.21
N ILE A 130 3.38 -8.35 4.65
CA ILE A 130 3.80 -9.68 4.20
C ILE A 130 3.49 -9.87 2.71
N ALA A 131 2.30 -9.49 2.25
CA ALA A 131 1.92 -9.60 0.84
C ALA A 131 2.84 -8.78 -0.08
N LEU A 132 3.25 -7.57 0.33
CA LEU A 132 4.23 -6.75 -0.39
C LEU A 132 5.62 -7.39 -0.42
N LEU A 133 6.05 -8.03 0.67
CA LEU A 133 7.29 -8.79 0.69
C LEU A 133 7.24 -10.00 -0.26
N LEU A 134 6.13 -10.73 -0.28
CA LEU A 134 5.91 -11.80 -1.25
C LEU A 134 5.90 -11.26 -2.68
N PHE A 135 5.30 -10.08 -2.89
CA PHE A 135 5.29 -9.42 -4.20
C PHE A 135 6.71 -9.08 -4.67
N HIS A 136 7.59 -8.61 -3.77
CA HIS A 136 9.01 -8.43 -4.09
C HIS A 136 9.66 -9.74 -4.58
N LEU A 137 9.46 -10.85 -3.88
CA LEU A 137 10.06 -12.15 -4.26
C LEU A 137 9.54 -12.63 -5.62
N VAL A 138 8.23 -12.52 -5.82
CA VAL A 138 7.52 -12.85 -7.07
C VAL A 138 8.06 -12.02 -8.24
N MET A 139 8.16 -10.70 -8.09
CA MET A 139 8.66 -9.82 -9.15
C MET A 139 10.15 -9.98 -9.39
N SER A 140 10.94 -10.27 -8.36
CA SER A 140 12.37 -10.59 -8.51
C SER A 140 12.58 -11.86 -9.32
N ALA A 141 11.74 -12.88 -9.11
CA ALA A 141 11.74 -14.08 -9.93
C ALA A 141 11.26 -13.78 -11.36
N HIS A 142 10.20 -12.98 -11.50
CA HIS A 142 9.65 -12.61 -12.80
C HIS A 142 10.64 -11.83 -13.67
N ALA A 143 11.39 -10.89 -13.07
CA ALA A 143 12.45 -10.13 -13.74
C ALA A 143 13.51 -11.04 -14.37
N LYS A 144 13.91 -12.12 -13.67
CA LYS A 144 14.90 -13.09 -14.16
C LYS A 144 14.39 -13.95 -15.33
N MET A 145 13.08 -14.02 -15.52
CA MET A 145 12.46 -14.76 -16.62
C MET A 145 12.31 -13.90 -17.88
N LYS A 146 12.53 -12.59 -17.80
CA LYS A 146 12.38 -11.70 -18.95
C LYS A 146 13.52 -11.90 -19.94
N PRO A 147 13.24 -12.03 -21.24
CA PRO A 147 14.26 -12.30 -22.25
C PRO A 147 15.10 -11.06 -22.59
N GLY A 148 14.52 -9.86 -22.46
CA GLY A 148 15.17 -8.58 -22.74
C GLY A 148 15.79 -7.98 -21.49
N SER A 149 16.98 -7.40 -21.63
CA SER A 149 17.71 -6.77 -20.52
C SER A 149 16.96 -5.58 -19.93
N THR A 150 16.31 -4.79 -20.78
CA THR A 150 15.47 -3.66 -20.36
C THR A 150 14.22 -4.14 -19.63
N ASP A 151 13.52 -5.14 -20.19
CA ASP A 151 12.31 -5.70 -19.57
C ASP A 151 12.61 -6.27 -18.18
N ALA A 152 13.71 -7.01 -18.05
CA ALA A 152 14.21 -7.52 -16.78
C ALA A 152 14.51 -6.39 -15.79
N ALA A 153 15.17 -5.30 -16.23
CA ALA A 153 15.48 -4.16 -15.39
C ALA A 153 14.23 -3.43 -14.88
N LEU A 154 13.23 -3.20 -15.74
CA LEU A 154 11.96 -2.56 -15.35
C LEU A 154 11.23 -3.37 -14.26
N HIS A 155 11.22 -4.69 -14.42
CA HIS A 155 10.62 -5.62 -13.44
C HIS A 155 11.44 -5.70 -12.14
N ALA A 156 12.76 -5.63 -12.21
CA ALA A 156 13.63 -5.62 -11.03
C ALA A 156 13.43 -4.33 -10.21
N VAL A 157 13.27 -3.17 -10.86
CA VAL A 157 12.93 -1.91 -10.19
C VAL A 157 11.58 -2.04 -9.46
N MET A 158 10.57 -2.65 -10.09
CA MET A 158 9.30 -2.93 -9.42
C MET A 158 9.49 -3.80 -8.18
N ALA A 159 10.29 -4.86 -8.28
CA ALA A 159 10.57 -5.72 -7.14
C ALA A 159 11.21 -4.95 -5.98
N ASN A 160 12.18 -4.07 -6.25
CA ASN A 160 12.82 -3.24 -5.23
C ASN A 160 11.84 -2.24 -4.60
N LEU A 161 10.96 -1.63 -5.40
CA LEU A 161 9.90 -0.77 -4.91
C LEU A 161 8.95 -1.52 -3.96
N CYS A 162 8.56 -2.76 -4.29
CA CYS A 162 7.75 -3.60 -3.40
C CYS A 162 8.45 -3.90 -2.07
N LEU A 163 9.77 -4.13 -2.09
CA LEU A 163 10.55 -4.35 -0.86
C LEU A 163 10.58 -3.11 0.02
N VAL A 164 10.92 -1.95 -0.55
CA VAL A 164 10.94 -0.68 0.18
C VAL A 164 9.56 -0.38 0.78
N HIS A 165 8.50 -0.62 0.01
CA HIS A 165 7.14 -0.45 0.48
C HIS A 165 6.81 -1.44 1.62
N ALA A 166 7.16 -2.72 1.50
CA ALA A 166 6.97 -3.70 2.57
C ALA A 166 7.66 -3.27 3.88
N LEU A 167 8.90 -2.76 3.79
CA LEU A 167 9.67 -2.28 4.93
C LEU A 167 9.04 -1.05 5.59
N ILE A 168 8.62 -0.06 4.81
CA ILE A 168 7.93 1.13 5.32
C ILE A 168 6.60 0.75 5.96
N TYR A 169 5.86 -0.17 5.33
CA TYR A 169 4.59 -0.65 5.86
C TYR A 169 4.78 -1.38 7.19
N ALA A 170 5.75 -2.30 7.27
CA ALA A 170 6.10 -3.01 8.50
C ALA A 170 6.55 -2.02 9.60
N PHE A 171 7.37 -1.02 9.25
CA PHE A 171 7.74 0.05 10.18
C PHE A 171 6.53 0.86 10.65
N SER A 172 5.57 1.16 9.77
CA SER A 172 4.35 1.88 10.15
C SER A 172 3.47 1.08 11.13
N VAL A 173 3.52 -0.25 11.07
CA VAL A 173 2.83 -1.14 12.01
C VAL A 173 3.56 -1.18 13.33
N TRP A 174 4.89 -1.34 13.31
CA TRP A 174 5.71 -1.35 14.52
C TRP A 174 5.72 -0.01 15.25
N ASN A 175 5.68 1.10 14.50
CA ASN A 175 5.66 2.47 15.02
C ASN A 175 4.39 3.21 14.54
N PRO A 176 3.21 2.94 15.13
CA PRO A 176 1.94 3.51 14.69
C PRO A 176 1.83 5.03 14.92
N LYS A 177 2.80 5.63 15.64
CA LYS A 177 2.88 7.08 15.87
C LYS A 177 3.48 7.85 14.68
N SER A 178 4.11 7.16 13.73
CA SER A 178 4.71 7.80 12.57
C SER A 178 3.68 8.05 11.48
N LEU A 179 3.11 9.27 11.46
CA LEU A 179 2.22 9.72 10.38
C LEU A 179 2.93 9.64 9.02
N VAL A 180 4.21 10.00 8.97
CA VAL A 180 5.02 9.94 7.75
C VAL A 180 5.06 8.52 7.19
N ALA A 181 5.37 7.52 8.02
CA ALA A 181 5.41 6.13 7.57
C ALA A 181 4.03 5.66 7.06
N TYR A 182 2.96 6.07 7.75
CA TYR A 182 1.59 5.73 7.37
C TYR A 182 1.17 6.34 6.03
N VAL A 183 1.46 7.62 5.79
CA VAL A 183 1.18 8.30 4.52
C VAL A 183 2.05 7.74 3.39
N MET A 184 3.33 7.48 3.67
CA MET A 184 4.28 6.91 2.71
C MET A 184 3.83 5.54 2.18
N THR A 185 3.18 4.73 3.02
CA THR A 185 2.55 3.49 2.60
C THR A 185 1.57 3.69 1.43
N HIS A 186 0.63 4.63 1.53
CA HIS A 186 -0.34 4.87 0.46
C HIS A 186 0.29 5.60 -0.73
N ALA A 187 1.26 6.48 -0.50
CA ALA A 187 2.04 7.11 -1.56
C ALA A 187 2.77 6.07 -2.43
N LEU A 188 3.38 5.06 -1.82
CA LEU A 188 4.09 4.01 -2.56
C LEU A 188 3.15 3.06 -3.31
N LEU A 189 1.89 2.90 -2.91
CA LEU A 189 0.88 2.25 -3.75
C LEU A 189 0.65 3.04 -5.05
N VAL A 190 0.58 4.38 -4.96
CA VAL A 190 0.45 5.23 -6.16
C VAL A 190 1.68 5.07 -7.05
N VAL A 191 2.89 5.12 -6.50
CA VAL A 191 4.14 4.91 -7.27
C VAL A 191 4.15 3.52 -7.95
N GLN A 192 3.76 2.46 -7.24
CA GLN A 192 3.64 1.12 -7.85
C GLN A 192 2.63 1.12 -9.00
N GLY A 193 1.49 1.79 -8.80
CA GLY A 193 0.47 1.94 -9.82
C GLY A 193 0.97 2.66 -11.07
N VAL A 194 1.66 3.79 -10.93
CA VAL A 194 2.25 4.54 -12.07
C VAL A 194 3.31 3.68 -12.77
N TRP A 195 4.19 3.03 -12.00
CA TRP A 195 5.24 2.18 -12.58
C TRP A 195 4.68 0.98 -13.35
N LEU A 196 3.54 0.40 -12.92
CA LEU A 196 2.83 -0.62 -13.70
C LEU A 196 2.28 -0.10 -15.03
N VAL A 197 1.83 1.16 -15.09
CA VAL A 197 1.44 1.79 -16.36
C VAL A 197 2.65 1.91 -17.29
N THR A 198 3.81 2.28 -16.76
CA THR A 198 5.07 2.35 -17.52
C THR A 198 5.51 0.98 -18.04
N LEU A 199 5.48 -0.05 -17.19
CA LEU A 199 5.72 -1.44 -17.58
C LEU A 199 4.77 -1.89 -18.70
N GLY A 200 3.47 -1.64 -18.55
CA GLY A 200 2.49 -1.96 -19.59
C GLY A 200 2.79 -1.21 -20.89
N SER A 201 3.08 0.09 -20.80
CA SER A 201 3.38 0.93 -21.95
C SER A 201 4.63 0.45 -22.68
N PHE A 202 5.65 0.01 -21.95
CA PHE A 202 6.84 -0.62 -22.52
C PHE A 202 6.51 -1.88 -23.32
N GLU A 203 5.66 -2.76 -22.78
CA GLU A 203 5.24 -3.99 -23.47
C GLU A 203 4.45 -3.69 -24.77
N CYS A 204 3.66 -2.61 -24.82
CA CYS A 204 2.82 -2.30 -25.98
C CYS A 204 3.45 -1.35 -27.00
N CYS A 205 3.92 -0.18 -26.59
CA CYS A 205 4.13 0.93 -27.51
C CYS A 205 5.31 1.86 -27.20
N MET A 206 6.00 1.68 -26.07
CA MET A 206 7.09 2.55 -25.64
C MET A 206 8.42 1.79 -25.62
N ASP A 207 9.42 2.27 -26.34
CA ASP A 207 10.78 1.74 -26.22
C ASP A 207 11.57 2.56 -25.20
N ILE A 208 12.03 1.89 -24.15
CA ILE A 208 12.85 2.50 -23.10
C ILE A 208 14.27 1.92 -23.24
N PRO A 209 15.30 2.74 -23.50
CA PRO A 209 16.68 2.28 -23.42
C PRO A 209 17.03 1.84 -21.99
N LEU A 210 17.79 0.74 -21.85
CA LEU A 210 18.19 0.18 -20.55
C LEU A 210 18.74 1.24 -19.57
N HIS A 211 19.62 2.12 -20.04
CA HIS A 211 20.24 3.16 -19.19
C HIS A 211 19.27 4.25 -18.71
N LEU A 212 18.07 4.34 -19.30
CA LEU A 212 17.04 5.30 -18.90
C LEU A 212 16.04 4.73 -17.90
N VAL A 213 16.05 3.42 -17.64
CA VAL A 213 15.08 2.76 -16.75
C VAL A 213 15.06 3.40 -15.36
N GLU A 214 16.23 3.50 -14.70
CA GLU A 214 16.33 4.09 -13.36
C GLU A 214 16.07 5.60 -13.36
N THR A 215 16.43 6.29 -14.44
CA THR A 215 16.18 7.73 -14.59
C THR A 215 14.67 8.01 -14.72
N LEU A 216 13.97 7.22 -15.52
CA LEU A 216 12.52 7.30 -15.67
C LEU A 216 11.82 6.99 -14.35
N PHE A 217 12.25 5.94 -13.65
CA PHE A 217 11.72 5.62 -12.32
C PHE A 217 11.91 6.78 -11.33
N SER A 218 13.10 7.37 -11.31
CA SER A 218 13.41 8.52 -10.45
C SER A 218 12.52 9.73 -10.77
N LEU A 219 12.26 9.99 -12.05
CA LEU A 219 11.37 11.06 -12.49
C LEU A 219 9.92 10.82 -12.07
N GLU A 220 9.41 9.59 -12.23
CA GLU A 220 8.07 9.22 -11.78
C GLU A 220 7.93 9.35 -10.26
N LEU A 221 8.94 8.89 -9.51
CA LEU A 221 8.98 9.03 -8.06
C LEU A 221 8.88 10.50 -7.64
N LEU A 222 9.74 11.36 -8.22
CA LEU A 222 9.72 12.79 -7.97
C LEU A 222 8.38 13.43 -8.32
N THR A 223 7.79 13.03 -9.45
CA THR A 223 6.50 13.57 -9.92
C THR A 223 5.36 13.21 -8.98
N VAL A 224 5.28 11.94 -8.55
CA VAL A 224 4.27 11.49 -7.59
C VAL A 224 4.44 12.23 -6.27
N PHE A 225 5.65 12.30 -5.71
CA PHE A 225 5.86 13.00 -4.44
C PHE A 225 5.60 14.51 -4.53
N ALA A 226 5.99 15.16 -5.63
CA ALA A 226 5.65 16.56 -5.86
C ALA A 226 4.12 16.79 -5.89
N ALA A 227 3.38 15.92 -6.57
CA ALA A 227 1.91 15.99 -6.60
C ALA A 227 1.30 15.80 -5.20
N ILE A 228 1.85 14.89 -4.39
CA ILE A 228 1.40 14.68 -3.01
C ILE A 228 1.67 15.92 -2.15
N VAL A 229 2.86 16.51 -2.25
CA VAL A 229 3.22 17.73 -1.51
C VAL A 229 2.31 18.90 -1.90
N VAL A 230 2.11 19.13 -3.21
CA VAL A 230 1.20 20.15 -3.71
C VAL A 230 -0.22 19.93 -3.17
N THR A 231 -0.71 18.69 -3.24
CA THR A 231 -2.05 18.34 -2.72
C THR A 231 -2.14 18.60 -1.21
N ALA A 232 -1.13 18.17 -0.44
CA ALA A 232 -1.09 18.36 1.01
C ALA A 232 -1.12 19.85 1.39
N ILE A 233 -0.32 20.69 0.73
CA ILE A 233 -0.28 22.14 0.95
C ILE A 233 -1.63 22.79 0.65
N THR A 234 -2.37 22.30 -0.36
CA THR A 234 -3.69 22.86 -0.70
C THR A 234 -4.82 22.39 0.22
N VAL A 235 -4.67 21.24 0.88
CA VAL A 235 -5.72 20.62 1.69
C VAL A 235 -5.56 20.92 3.18
N LEU A 236 -4.32 20.90 3.68
CA LEU A 236 -4.01 21.11 5.10
C LEU A 236 -3.96 22.62 5.41
N PRO A 237 -4.41 23.05 6.61
CA PRO A 237 -4.26 24.43 7.03
C PRO A 237 -2.76 24.77 7.15
N PRO A 238 -2.38 26.06 6.95
CA PRO A 238 -1.03 26.50 7.24
C PRO A 238 -0.69 26.20 8.70
N LEU A 239 0.56 25.82 8.96
CA LEU A 239 1.05 25.74 10.33
C LEU A 239 1.04 27.17 10.87
N GLU A 240 0.26 27.42 11.91
CA GLU A 240 0.36 28.68 12.64
C GLU A 240 1.75 28.70 13.30
N ASP A 241 2.56 29.69 12.97
CA ASP A 241 3.85 29.89 13.63
C ASP A 241 3.59 30.11 15.12
N GLU A 242 4.02 29.17 15.96
CA GLU A 242 3.94 29.29 17.43
C GLU A 242 4.71 30.50 17.97
N ASP A 243 5.47 31.21 17.13
CA ASP A 243 6.28 32.39 17.48
C ASP A 243 5.46 33.64 17.87
N GLY A 244 4.13 33.62 17.74
CA GLY A 244 3.25 34.75 18.09
C GLY A 244 2.33 34.54 19.30
N ALA A 245 2.14 33.31 19.76
CA ALA A 245 1.25 33.03 20.89
C ALA A 245 2.02 33.23 22.20
N ALA A 246 1.82 34.41 22.83
CA ALA A 246 2.19 34.59 24.23
C ALA A 246 1.68 33.38 25.02
N PRO A 247 2.51 32.76 25.89
CA PRO A 247 2.16 31.53 26.58
C PRO A 247 0.83 31.73 27.27
N SER A 248 -0.24 31.17 26.70
CA SER A 248 -1.55 31.24 27.30
C SER A 248 -1.39 30.49 28.61
N GLU A 249 -1.43 31.23 29.72
CA GLU A 249 -1.43 30.69 31.07
C GLU A 249 -2.30 29.43 31.05
N HIS A 250 -1.67 28.29 31.26
CA HIS A 250 -2.35 27.04 31.52
C HIS A 250 -3.25 27.29 32.73
N LYS A 251 -4.52 27.64 32.47
CA LYS A 251 -5.54 27.69 33.51
C LYS A 251 -5.57 26.28 34.08
N ASN A 252 -5.10 26.20 35.33
CA ASN A 252 -5.12 25.04 36.20
C ASN A 252 -6.25 24.08 35.84
N GLY A 253 -5.87 22.97 35.20
CA GLY A 253 -6.72 21.81 35.12
C GLY A 253 -7.02 21.31 36.54
N PRO A 254 -8.19 20.68 36.75
CA PRO A 254 -8.67 20.26 38.06
C PRO A 254 -7.66 19.35 38.76
N ASN A 255 -7.51 19.57 40.08
CA ASN A 255 -6.62 18.88 41.00
C ASN A 255 -6.50 17.38 40.70
N SER A 256 -5.26 16.91 40.60
CA SER A 256 -4.87 15.51 40.48
C SER A 256 -5.34 14.58 41.62
N GLU A 257 -6.10 15.09 42.58
CA GLU A 257 -6.67 14.30 43.68
C GLU A 257 -7.95 13.53 43.28
N GLU A 258 -8.63 13.91 42.19
CA GLU A 258 -9.90 13.27 41.80
C GLU A 258 -9.71 11.96 41.00
N TYR A 259 -8.51 11.69 40.47
CA TYR A 259 -8.22 10.44 39.74
C TYR A 259 -7.76 9.27 40.63
N ALA A 260 -7.53 9.49 41.92
CA ALA A 260 -7.15 8.43 42.85
C ALA A 260 -8.34 7.57 43.33
N GLN A 261 -9.58 7.94 43.02
CA GLN A 261 -10.79 7.25 43.52
C GLN A 261 -11.53 6.37 42.50
N LEU A 262 -11.04 6.24 41.26
CA LEU A 262 -11.73 5.49 40.19
C LEU A 262 -10.95 4.28 39.64
N VAL A 263 -10.15 3.62 40.49
CA VAL A 263 -9.67 2.26 40.20
C VAL A 263 -10.46 1.27 41.07
N PRO A 264 -11.54 0.64 40.56
CA PRO A 264 -12.04 -0.57 41.16
C PRO A 264 -10.96 -1.64 40.97
N ALA A 265 -10.54 -2.25 42.09
CA ALA A 265 -9.68 -3.40 42.11
C ALA A 265 -10.27 -4.52 41.23
N ALA A 266 -9.70 -4.69 40.04
CA ALA A 266 -9.89 -5.90 39.23
C ALA A 266 -8.97 -6.99 39.79
N SER A 267 -9.29 -7.50 40.97
CA SER A 267 -9.01 -8.88 41.35
C SER A 267 -10.25 -9.71 41.01
N VAL A 268 -10.11 -11.04 40.88
CA VAL A 268 -11.19 -12.06 40.69
C VAL A 268 -11.57 -12.21 39.19
N LEU A 269 -11.34 -13.30 38.44
CA LEU A 269 -11.00 -14.72 38.68
C LEU A 269 -10.24 -15.29 37.48
N VAL A 270 -9.19 -16.05 37.76
CA VAL A 270 -8.74 -17.16 36.91
C VAL A 270 -9.66 -18.32 37.27
N ASP A 271 -10.47 -18.79 36.31
CA ASP A 271 -11.25 -20.02 36.45
C ASP A 271 -10.49 -21.13 35.71
N ASP A 272 -9.84 -21.97 36.50
CA ASP A 272 -9.26 -23.23 36.04
C ASP A 272 -10.39 -24.27 35.95
N SER A 273 -11.01 -24.42 34.77
CA SER A 273 -11.62 -25.70 34.39
C SER A 273 -11.95 -25.84 32.90
N VAL A 274 -11.57 -27.03 32.39
CA VAL A 274 -11.80 -27.68 31.07
C VAL A 274 -10.75 -27.46 29.99
#